data_AF-A0A2M7CN81-F1
#
_entry.id   AF-A0A2M7CN81-F1
#
_cell.length_a   1.000
_cell.length_b   1.000
_cell.length_c   1.000
_cell.angle_alpha   90.00
_cell.angle_beta   90.00
_cell.angle_gamma   90.00
#
_symmetry.space_group_name_H-M   'P 1'
#
loop_
_entity.id
_entity.type
_entity.pdbx_description
1 polymer ?
#
loop_
_entity_poly.entity_id
_entity_poly.type
_entity_poly.pdbx_seq_one_letter_code
_entity_poly.pdbx_strand_id
1 'polypeptide(L)'
;MNQSRAFYYPNRMGRIILESMEEVVGRNGLNAVFNLAGRSDLIGHYPPPDSQPGFSFATLSGLLEKLEHAYGPRGGRGLAIRVGRV
;
A
#
# COMPACT_ATOMS: atom_id res chain seq x y z
N MET A 1 17.08 -3.37 25.18
CA MET A 1 16.95 -3.20 23.72
C MET A 1 15.49 -3.46 23.37
N ASN A 2 14.71 -2.40 23.15
CA ASN A 2 13.28 -2.53 22.88
C ASN A 2 13.12 -3.01 21.44
N GLN A 3 12.87 -4.30 21.22
CA GLN A 3 12.55 -4.79 19.87
C GLN A 3 11.19 -4.20 19.49
N SER A 4 11.19 -3.23 18.58
CA SER A 4 9.96 -2.76 17.94
C SER A 4 9.32 -3.95 17.23
N ARG A 5 8.22 -4.46 17.80
CA ARG A 5 7.45 -5.55 17.21
C ARG A 5 7.00 -5.12 15.81
N ALA A 6 7.51 -5.80 14.78
CA ALA A 6 7.02 -5.62 13.42
C ALA A 6 5.65 -6.32 13.30
N PHE A 7 4.63 -5.55 12.88
CA PHE A 7 3.28 -6.05 12.66
C PHE A 7 3.06 -6.30 11.16
N TYR A 8 2.36 -7.38 10.86
CA TYR A 8 2.12 -7.84 9.50
C TYR A 8 0.65 -8.21 9.32
N TYR A 9 0.11 -7.87 8.15
CA TYR A 9 -1.12 -8.42 7.61
C TYR A 9 -0.82 -9.76 6.89
N PRO A 10 -1.83 -10.64 6.77
CA PRO A 10 -1.80 -11.74 5.82
C PRO A 10 -1.53 -11.23 4.40
N ASN A 11 -0.76 -11.98 3.59
CA ASN A 11 -0.43 -11.59 2.23
C ASN A 11 -1.67 -11.30 1.38
N ARG A 12 -2.71 -12.12 1.50
CA ARG A 12 -4.00 -11.90 0.84
C ARG A 12 -4.60 -10.52 1.15
N MET A 13 -4.51 -10.05 2.39
CA MET A 13 -5.00 -8.73 2.76
C MET A 13 -4.15 -7.62 2.13
N GLY A 14 -2.82 -7.78 2.15
CA GLY A 14 -1.91 -6.87 1.45
C GLY A 14 -2.20 -6.79 -0.04
N ARG A 15 -2.42 -7.93 -0.70
CA ARG A 15 -2.81 -8.02 -2.10
C ARG A 15 -4.11 -7.26 -2.38
N ILE A 16 -5.17 -7.50 -1.61
CA ILE A 16 -6.46 -6.81 -1.78
C ILE A 16 -6.26 -5.29 -1.69
N ILE A 17 -5.49 -4.82 -0.70
CA ILE A 17 -5.20 -3.39 -0.56
C ILE A 17 -4.50 -2.84 -1.81
N LEU A 18 -3.46 -3.51 -2.32
CA LEU A 18 -2.72 -3.04 -3.50
C LEU A 18 -3.57 -3.08 -4.77
N GLU A 19 -4.42 -4.09 -4.93
CA GLU A 19 -5.37 -4.21 -6.05
C GLU A 19 -6.42 -3.08 -5.99
N SER A 20 -7.02 -2.82 -4.82
CA SER A 20 -7.95 -1.70 -4.63
C SER A 20 -7.26 -0.34 -4.83
N MET A 21 -5.98 -0.20 -4.46
CA MET A 21 -5.19 1.00 -4.78
C MET A 21 -5.00 1.18 -6.29
N GLU A 22 -4.69 0.11 -7.01
CA GLU A 22 -4.51 0.15 -8.46
C GLU A 22 -5.81 0.53 -9.18
N GLU A 23 -6.95 -0.01 -8.72
CA GLU A 23 -8.26 0.34 -9.28
C GLU A 23 -8.62 1.81 -9.04
N VAL A 24 -8.41 2.32 -7.83
CA VAL A 24 -8.82 3.68 -7.46
C VAL A 24 -7.91 4.76 -8.04
N VAL A 25 -6.59 4.51 -8.04
CA VAL A 25 -5.55 5.48 -8.41
C VAL A 25 -5.12 5.32 -9.87
N GLY A 26 -5.27 4.12 -10.42
CA GLY A 26 -4.73 3.72 -11.72
C GLY A 26 -3.27 3.24 -11.61
N ARG A 27 -2.91 2.31 -12.49
CA ARG A 27 -1.58 1.66 -12.53
C ARG A 27 -0.40 2.62 -12.53
N ASN A 28 -0.46 3.69 -13.33
CA ASN A 28 0.63 4.67 -13.40
C ASN A 28 0.77 5.48 -12.10
N GLY A 29 -0.35 5.86 -11.48
CA GLY A 29 -0.34 6.58 -10.22
C GLY A 29 0.17 5.69 -9.08
N LEU A 30 -0.26 4.43 -9.02
CA LEU A 30 0.25 3.48 -8.04
C LEU A 30 1.75 3.20 -8.21
N ASN A 31 2.24 3.04 -9.45
CA ASN A 31 3.68 2.92 -9.72
C ASN A 31 4.47 4.14 -9.23
N ALA A 32 3.92 5.36 -9.40
CA ALA A 32 4.56 6.56 -8.87
C ALA A 32 4.62 6.53 -7.33
N VAL A 33 3.54 6.11 -6.66
CA VAL A 33 3.51 5.94 -5.20
C VAL A 33 4.52 4.90 -4.72
N PHE A 34 4.65 3.75 -5.41
CA PHE A 34 5.66 2.73 -5.11
C PHE A 34 7.09 3.29 -5.21
N ASN A 35 7.39 4.03 -6.27
CA ASN A 35 8.70 4.66 -6.43
C ASN A 35 8.98 5.69 -5.32
N LEU A 36 8.02 6.54 -4.98
CA LEU A 36 8.14 7.51 -3.88
C LEU A 36 8.34 6.83 -2.51
N ALA A 37 7.77 5.64 -2.33
CA ALA A 37 7.88 4.87 -1.09
C ALA A 37 9.14 4.00 -1.03
N GLY A 38 9.97 3.98 -2.08
CA GLY A 38 11.11 3.07 -2.18
C GLY A 38 10.70 1.60 -2.26
N ARG A 39 9.50 1.32 -2.79
CA ARG A 39 8.88 -0.02 -2.88
C ARG A 39 8.62 -0.44 -4.33
N SER A 40 9.59 -0.18 -5.20
CA SER A 40 9.53 -0.61 -6.60
C SER A 40 9.47 -2.15 -6.75
N ASP A 41 9.84 -2.90 -5.71
CA ASP A 41 9.65 -4.35 -5.61
C ASP A 41 8.19 -4.77 -5.77
N LEU A 42 7.23 -3.90 -5.44
CA LEU A 42 5.80 -4.21 -5.57
C LEU A 42 5.25 -3.98 -6.98
N ILE A 43 6.01 -3.36 -7.89
CA ILE A 43 5.58 -3.13 -9.27
C ILE A 43 5.49 -4.47 -9.99
N GLY A 44 4.27 -4.91 -10.30
CA GLY A 44 4.00 -6.18 -10.97
C GLY A 44 4.20 -7.43 -10.10
N HIS A 45 4.59 -7.28 -8.82
CA HIS A 45 4.86 -8.37 -7.90
C HIS A 45 4.10 -8.20 -6.58
N TYR A 46 2.77 -8.28 -6.66
CA TYR A 46 1.92 -8.23 -5.46
C TYR A 46 2.10 -9.47 -4.59
N PRO A 47 1.85 -9.34 -3.26
CA PRO A 47 1.94 -10.47 -2.34
C PRO A 47 1.14 -11.69 -2.83
N PRO A 48 1.56 -12.92 -2.51
CA PRO A 48 0.83 -14.13 -2.91
C PRO A 48 -0.57 -14.18 -2.27
N PRO A 49 -1.54 -14.90 -2.87
CA PRO A 49 -2.92 -14.99 -2.36
C PRO A 49 -3.09 -15.96 -1.16
N ASP A 50 -2.12 -15.98 -0.25
CA ASP A 50 -2.09 -16.85 0.94
C ASP A 50 -2.32 -16.07 2.26
N SER A 51 -2.42 -16.81 3.37
CA SER A 51 -2.68 -16.23 4.70
C SER A 51 -1.40 -16.00 5.52
N GLN A 52 -0.20 -16.10 4.91
CA GLN A 52 1.05 -15.93 5.65
C GLN A 52 1.26 -14.46 6.03
N PRO A 53 1.81 -14.16 7.22
CA PRO A 53 2.08 -12.79 7.64
C PRO A 53 3.31 -12.24 6.90
N GLY A 54 3.10 -11.64 5.72
CA GLY A 54 4.19 -11.10 4.90
C GLY A 54 4.02 -9.64 4.47
N PHE A 55 2.85 -9.03 4.72
CA PHE A 55 2.63 -7.63 4.34
C PHE A 55 2.76 -6.69 5.56
N SER A 56 3.89 -6.00 5.70
CA SER A 56 4.17 -5.20 6.90
C SER A 56 3.30 -3.94 7.01
N PHE A 57 2.94 -3.56 8.23
CA PHE A 57 2.21 -2.32 8.51
C PHE A 57 3.02 -1.08 8.11
N ALA A 58 4.34 -1.14 8.25
CA ALA A 58 5.25 -0.07 7.81
C ALA A 58 5.16 0.17 6.29
N THR A 59 4.99 -0.90 5.50
CA THR A 59 4.75 -0.79 4.06
C THR A 59 3.48 -0.02 3.78
N LEU A 60 2.36 -0.44 4.38
CA LEU A 60 1.07 0.22 4.16
C LEU A 60 1.12 1.69 4.60
N SER A 61 1.66 1.98 5.78
CA SER A 61 1.81 3.34 6.27
C SER A 61 2.63 4.21 5.32
N GLY A 62 3.76 3.71 4.81
CA GLY A 62 4.59 4.42 3.84
C GLY A 62 3.86 4.67 2.53
N LEU A 63 3.10 3.70 2.02
CA LEU A 63 2.30 3.88 0.81
C LEU A 63 1.22 4.94 0.98
N LEU A 64 0.52 4.96 2.12
CA LEU A 64 -0.52 5.97 2.41
C LEU A 64 0.10 7.38 2.55
N GLU A 65 1.24 7.51 3.22
CA GLU A 65 1.97 8.78 3.31
C GLU A 65 2.39 9.28 1.91
N LYS A 66 2.90 8.39 1.05
CA LYS A 66 3.30 8.78 -0.31
C LYS A 66 2.13 9.03 -1.24
N LEU A 67 0.98 8.41 -0.99
CA LEU A 67 -0.27 8.73 -1.65
C LEU A 67 -0.71 10.17 -1.30
N GLU A 68 -0.66 10.56 -0.03
CA GLU A 68 -0.91 11.95 0.39
C GLU A 68 0.10 12.94 -0.17
N HIS A 69 1.38 12.55 -0.26
CA HIS A 69 2.41 13.38 -0.88
C HIS A 69 2.15 13.60 -2.39
N ALA A 70 1.71 12.56 -3.12
CA ALA A 70 1.46 12.64 -4.55
C ALA A 70 0.18 13.40 -4.91
N TYR A 71 -0.89 13.26 -4.11
CA TYR A 71 -2.23 13.79 -4.43
C TYR A 71 -2.68 14.92 -3.49
N GLY A 72 -1.81 15.35 -2.58
CA GLY A 72 -2.08 16.34 -1.54
C GLY A 72 -2.91 15.79 -0.36
N PRO A 73 -2.97 16.51 0.78
CA PRO A 73 -3.58 16.00 2.02
C PRO A 73 -5.06 15.62 1.89
N ARG A 74 -5.83 16.38 1.09
CA ARG A 74 -7.25 16.10 0.86
C ARG A 74 -7.47 15.04 -0.22
N GLY A 75 -6.69 15.10 -1.30
CA GLY A 75 -6.78 14.17 -2.42
C GLY A 75 -6.36 12.76 -2.02
N GLY A 76 -5.18 12.61 -1.38
CA GLY A 76 -4.67 11.34 -0.90
C GLY A 76 -5.60 10.69 0.12
N ARG A 77 -6.13 11.45 1.08
CA ARG A 77 -7.13 10.94 2.04
C ARG A 77 -8.42 10.48 1.34
N GLY A 78 -8.92 11.25 0.38
CA GLY A 78 -10.09 10.87 -0.41
C GLY A 78 -9.89 9.58 -1.20
N LEU A 79 -8.70 9.40 -1.78
CA LEU A 79 -8.31 8.16 -2.47
C LEU A 79 -8.22 7.00 -1.49
N ALA A 80 -7.55 7.15 -0.34
CA ALA A 80 -7.44 6.09 0.67
C ALA A 80 -8.80 5.60 1.19
N ILE A 81 -9.76 6.50 1.39
CA ILE A 81 -11.13 6.12 1.78
C ILE A 81 -11.84 5.32 0.68
N ARG A 82 -11.63 5.69 -0.59
CA ARG A 82 -12.18 4.94 -1.73
C ARG A 82 -11.55 3.56 -1.84
N VAL A 83 -10.24 3.45 -1.63
CA VAL A 83 -9.52 2.17 -1.60
C VAL A 83 -10.13 1.21 -0.58
N GLY A 84 -10.52 1.71 0.60
CA GLY A 84 -11.17 0.88 1.62
C GLY A 84 -12.64 0.51 1.35
N ARG A 85 -13.23 0.94 0.24
CA ARG A 85 -14.65 0.69 -0.13
C ARG A 85 -14.81 -0.18 -1.38
N VAL A 86 -13.71 -0.43 -2.09
CA VAL A 86 -13.63 -1.33 -3.24
C VAL A 86 -13.27 -2.71 -2.72
#